data_AF-A0A433I3X4-F1
#
_entry.id   AF-A0A433I3X4-F1
#
_cell.length_a   1.000
_cell.length_b   1.000
_cell.length_c   1.000
_cell.angle_alpha   90.00
_cell.angle_beta   90.00
_cell.angle_gamma   90.00
#
_symmetry.space_group_name_H-M   'P 1'
#
loop_
_entity.id
_entity.type
_entity.pdbx_description
1 polymer ?
#
loop_
_entity_poly.entity_id
_entity_poly.type
_entity_poly.pdbx_seq_one_letter_code
_entity_poly.pdbx_strand_id
1 'polypeptide(L)'
;PEVDGAAADLVVTSPGWRPDQPLLMAAHAAGLPIWSDVELAWRLRERAGRKTADWVCLTGTNGKTTTVTMVEAILRADGRRAVACGNVGTPVLDAIRDPEGFDVLALELSSFQLHWTHGLAPASSAVLNLAEDHVDWHGSMDEYAAAKGKVYANTRVACVFNEQDPLTRTLVERADVQEGCRAIGFTTDTPGLSDI
;
A
#
# COMPACT_ATOMS: atom_id res chain seq x y z
N PRO A 1 0.70 -26.75 1.19
CA PRO A 1 -0.04 -27.39 0.07
C PRO A 1 1.00 -27.94 -0.92
N GLU A 2 0.74 -29.10 -1.53
CA GLU A 2 1.59 -29.61 -2.62
C GLU A 2 1.13 -28.99 -3.95
N VAL A 3 2.09 -28.59 -4.79
CA VAL A 3 1.91 -28.17 -6.18
C VAL A 3 2.70 -29.16 -7.02
N ASP A 4 2.03 -29.90 -7.90
CA ASP A 4 2.63 -30.95 -8.74
C ASP A 4 3.45 -32.00 -7.95
N GLY A 5 3.02 -32.32 -6.73
CA GLY A 5 3.67 -33.31 -5.85
C GLY A 5 4.91 -32.80 -5.10
N ALA A 6 5.18 -31.49 -5.16
CA ALA A 6 6.22 -30.83 -4.38
C ALA A 6 5.62 -29.82 -3.39
N ALA A 7 6.29 -29.58 -2.27
CA ALA A 7 5.88 -28.52 -1.35
C ALA A 7 5.98 -27.15 -2.04
N ALA A 8 4.98 -26.29 -1.89
CA ALA A 8 5.03 -24.92 -2.38
C ALA A 8 6.09 -24.10 -1.62
N ASP A 9 6.85 -23.28 -2.33
CA ASP A 9 7.84 -22.35 -1.73
C ASP A 9 7.23 -21.02 -1.28
N LEU A 10 6.03 -20.68 -1.77
CA LEU A 10 5.35 -19.40 -1.56
C LEU A 10 3.84 -19.59 -1.68
N VAL A 11 3.07 -18.87 -0.86
CA VAL A 11 1.63 -18.70 -1.04
C VAL A 11 1.34 -17.24 -1.40
N VAL A 12 0.67 -17.01 -2.52
CA VAL A 12 0.15 -15.68 -2.87
C VAL A 12 -1.34 -15.69 -2.61
N THR A 13 -1.79 -14.88 -1.66
CA THR A 13 -3.17 -14.89 -1.18
C THR A 13 -4.00 -13.79 -1.83
N SER A 14 -5.26 -14.11 -2.12
CA SER A 14 -6.23 -13.09 -2.49
C SER A 14 -6.60 -12.26 -1.26
N PRO A 15 -6.75 -10.93 -1.38
CA PRO A 15 -6.97 -10.05 -0.22
C PRO A 15 -8.14 -10.47 0.68
N GLY A 16 -9.24 -11.00 0.12
CA GLY A 16 -10.40 -11.42 0.90
C GLY A 16 -10.20 -12.64 1.81
N TRP A 17 -9.11 -13.41 1.65
CA TRP A 17 -8.86 -14.59 2.47
C TRP A 17 -8.33 -14.19 3.84
N ARG A 18 -9.11 -14.53 4.87
CA ARG A 18 -8.74 -14.25 6.26
C ARG A 18 -7.50 -15.04 6.68
N PRO A 19 -6.64 -14.49 7.55
CA PRO A 19 -5.45 -15.18 8.04
C PRO A 19 -5.72 -16.49 8.80
N ASP A 20 -6.92 -16.63 9.39
CA ASP A 20 -7.38 -17.82 10.13
C ASP A 20 -7.90 -18.95 9.24
N GLN A 21 -7.85 -18.79 7.91
CA GLN A 21 -8.21 -19.87 6.99
C GLN A 21 -7.23 -21.05 7.15
N PRO A 22 -7.72 -22.32 7.19
CA PRO A 22 -6.87 -23.48 7.44
C PRO A 22 -5.65 -23.58 6.52
N LEU A 23 -5.80 -23.18 5.25
CA LEU A 23 -4.70 -23.17 4.29
C LEU A 23 -3.59 -22.17 4.65
N LEU A 24 -3.97 -20.95 5.04
CA LEU A 24 -3.01 -19.89 5.40
C LEU A 24 -2.36 -20.18 6.76
N MET A 25 -3.12 -20.70 7.72
CA MET A 25 -2.58 -21.18 8.99
C MET A 25 -1.56 -22.30 8.79
N ALA A 26 -1.86 -23.29 7.94
CA ALA A 26 -0.94 -24.38 7.64
C ALA A 26 0.34 -23.88 6.93
N ALA A 27 0.20 -22.93 5.99
CA ALA A 27 1.34 -22.32 5.31
C ALA A 27 2.22 -21.54 6.31
N HIS A 28 1.60 -20.75 7.19
CA HIS A 28 2.29 -20.01 8.25
C HIS A 28 3.01 -20.95 9.23
N ALA A 29 2.34 -22.01 9.69
CA ALA A 29 2.93 -23.01 10.59
C ALA A 29 4.11 -23.77 9.95
N ALA A 30 4.10 -23.93 8.62
CA ALA A 30 5.20 -24.52 7.86
C ALA A 30 6.34 -23.52 7.55
N GLY A 31 6.24 -22.26 7.99
CA GLY A 31 7.24 -21.22 7.72
C GLY A 31 7.25 -20.74 6.27
N LEU A 32 6.18 -21.01 5.50
CA LEU A 32 6.09 -20.56 4.11
C LEU A 32 5.79 -19.05 4.07
N PRO A 33 6.48 -18.28 3.22
CA PRO A 33 6.09 -16.90 2.95
C PRO A 33 4.66 -16.84 2.42
N ILE A 34 3.90 -15.86 2.90
CA ILE A 34 2.55 -15.55 2.42
C ILE A 34 2.55 -14.10 1.96
N TRP A 35 2.28 -13.87 0.69
CA TRP A 35 2.33 -12.54 0.06
C TRP A 35 0.97 -12.13 -0.48
N SER A 36 0.71 -10.82 -0.47
CA SER A 36 -0.30 -10.22 -1.33
C SER A 36 0.17 -10.17 -2.79
N ASP A 37 -0.77 -9.87 -3.70
CA ASP A 37 -0.45 -9.48 -5.07
C ASP A 37 0.44 -8.23 -5.15
N VAL A 38 0.32 -7.32 -4.18
CA VAL A 38 1.13 -6.10 -4.04
C VAL A 38 2.58 -6.42 -3.69
N GLU A 39 2.82 -7.32 -2.72
CA GLU A 39 4.16 -7.77 -2.35
C GLU A 39 4.84 -8.52 -3.50
N LEU A 40 4.09 -9.39 -4.18
CA LEU A 40 4.58 -10.05 -5.39
C LEU A 40 4.95 -9.04 -6.47
N ALA A 41 4.07 -8.07 -6.75
CA ALA A 41 4.34 -7.04 -7.74
C ALA A 41 5.55 -6.19 -7.37
N TRP A 42 5.70 -5.84 -6.10
CA TRP A 42 6.86 -5.10 -5.62
C TRP A 42 8.16 -5.86 -5.88
N ARG A 43 8.18 -7.18 -5.66
CA ARG A 43 9.37 -8.02 -5.90
C ARG A 43 9.69 -8.22 -7.38
N LEU A 44 8.69 -8.14 -8.26
CA LEU A 44 8.81 -8.35 -9.71
C LEU A 44 8.92 -7.06 -10.53
N ARG A 45 8.88 -5.88 -9.90
CA ARG A 45 8.78 -4.57 -10.58
C ARG A 45 10.02 -4.20 -11.39
N GLU A 46 11.19 -4.69 -11.01
CA GLU A 46 12.45 -4.36 -11.66
C GLU A 46 12.66 -5.22 -12.91
N ARG A 47 12.98 -4.58 -14.04
CA ARG A 47 13.22 -5.25 -15.32
C ARG A 47 14.49 -4.72 -15.95
N ALA A 48 15.36 -5.64 -16.36
CA ALA A 48 16.63 -5.28 -17.00
C ALA A 48 16.38 -4.36 -18.21
N GLY A 49 17.11 -3.25 -18.25
CA GLY A 49 17.03 -2.26 -19.34
C GLY A 49 15.79 -1.35 -19.30
N ARG A 50 15.00 -1.34 -18.23
CA ARG A 50 13.82 -0.47 -18.08
C ARG A 50 13.90 0.32 -16.78
N LYS A 51 13.42 1.56 -16.81
CA LYS A 51 13.25 2.37 -15.61
C LYS A 51 12.17 1.73 -14.75
N THR A 52 12.48 1.50 -13.49
CA THR A 52 11.49 1.07 -12.49
C THR A 52 10.61 2.25 -12.12
N ALA A 53 9.28 2.08 -12.22
CA ALA A 53 8.33 3.11 -11.84
C ALA A 53 8.44 3.44 -10.34
N ASP A 54 8.33 4.72 -9.99
CA ASP A 54 8.12 5.13 -8.61
C ASP A 54 6.70 4.75 -8.17
N TRP A 55 6.52 4.34 -6.92
CA TRP A 55 5.20 4.02 -6.38
C TRP A 55 4.75 5.12 -5.44
N VAL A 56 3.56 5.67 -5.66
CA VAL A 56 2.86 6.57 -4.74
C VAL A 56 1.67 5.81 -4.20
N CYS A 57 1.72 5.42 -2.92
CA CYS A 57 0.73 4.53 -2.34
C CYS A 57 -0.23 5.30 -1.43
N LEU A 58 -1.51 4.94 -1.44
CA LEU A 58 -2.47 5.49 -0.49
C LEU A 58 -3.46 4.44 -0.01
N THR A 59 -3.90 4.61 1.22
CA THR A 59 -4.98 3.83 1.83
C THR A 59 -5.85 4.73 2.70
N GLY A 60 -6.91 4.15 3.25
CA GLY A 60 -7.88 4.80 4.11
C GLY A 60 -9.18 4.00 4.13
N THR A 61 -10.12 4.36 5.00
CA THR A 61 -11.45 3.76 4.98
C THR A 61 -12.21 4.25 3.74
N ASN A 62 -12.27 5.58 3.55
CA ASN A 62 -13.02 6.23 2.46
C ASN A 62 -12.15 7.16 1.61
N GLY A 63 -12.66 7.52 0.42
CA GLY A 63 -12.05 8.52 -0.47
C GLY A 63 -10.88 8.03 -1.33
N LYS A 64 -10.37 6.82 -1.08
CA LYS A 64 -9.20 6.24 -1.78
C LYS A 64 -9.26 6.35 -3.31
N THR A 65 -10.34 5.88 -3.93
CA THR A 65 -10.47 5.84 -5.39
C THR A 65 -10.46 7.22 -6.02
N THR A 66 -11.17 8.17 -5.42
CA THR A 66 -11.15 9.57 -5.86
C THR A 66 -9.74 10.13 -5.75
N THR A 67 -9.09 9.97 -4.60
CA THR A 67 -7.76 10.51 -4.37
C THR A 67 -6.70 9.90 -5.29
N VAL A 68 -6.69 8.58 -5.51
CA VAL A 68 -5.69 7.95 -6.38
C VAL A 68 -5.87 8.37 -7.83
N THR A 69 -7.12 8.58 -8.27
CA THR A 69 -7.44 9.08 -9.61
C THR A 69 -7.00 10.54 -9.77
N MET A 70 -7.14 11.37 -8.74
CA MET A 70 -6.60 12.73 -8.73
C MET A 70 -5.07 12.73 -8.82
N VAL A 71 -4.39 11.84 -8.08
CA VAL A 71 -2.93 11.67 -8.15
C VAL A 71 -2.49 11.30 -9.58
N GLU A 72 -3.16 10.33 -10.21
CA GLU A 72 -2.90 9.97 -11.62
C GLU A 72 -3.07 11.18 -12.55
N ALA A 73 -4.17 11.92 -12.41
CA ALA A 73 -4.47 13.08 -13.26
C ALA A 73 -3.41 14.19 -13.11
N ILE A 74 -2.97 14.47 -11.88
CA ILE A 74 -1.92 15.47 -11.59
C ILE A 74 -0.58 15.03 -12.22
N LEU A 75 -0.19 13.76 -12.03
CA LEU A 75 1.06 13.24 -12.59
C LEU A 75 1.05 13.26 -14.13
N ARG A 76 -0.08 12.95 -14.76
CA ARG A 76 -0.23 13.06 -16.22
C ARG A 76 -0.19 14.51 -16.70
N ALA A 77 -0.76 15.44 -15.95
CA ALA A 77 -0.67 16.87 -16.25
C ALA A 77 0.77 17.40 -16.14
N ASP A 78 1.61 16.80 -15.27
CA ASP A 78 3.06 17.03 -15.18
C ASP A 78 3.85 16.36 -16.33
N GLY A 79 3.17 15.74 -17.30
CA GLY A 79 3.79 15.08 -18.45
C GLY A 79 4.39 13.70 -18.14
N ARG A 80 4.15 13.13 -16.95
CA ARG A 80 4.61 11.79 -16.59
C ARG A 80 3.65 10.73 -17.11
N ARG A 81 4.21 9.57 -17.49
CA ARG A 81 3.38 8.40 -17.77
C ARG A 81 2.99 7.74 -16.45
N ALA A 82 1.78 8.01 -15.98
CA ALA A 82 1.26 7.48 -14.72
C ALA A 82 -0.07 6.72 -14.90
N VAL A 83 -0.36 5.81 -13.96
CA VAL A 83 -1.63 5.07 -13.90
C VAL A 83 -2.06 4.81 -12.46
N ALA A 84 -3.36 4.94 -12.18
CA ALA A 84 -3.95 4.45 -10.95
C ALA A 84 -4.18 2.93 -11.02
N CYS A 85 -3.71 2.20 -10.01
CA CYS A 85 -3.78 0.73 -9.97
C CYS A 85 -3.85 0.20 -8.53
N GLY A 86 -3.94 -1.13 -8.39
CA GLY A 86 -4.01 -1.82 -7.10
C GLY A 86 -5.42 -2.30 -6.82
N ASN A 87 -6.03 -1.85 -5.72
CA ASN A 87 -7.40 -2.21 -5.33
C ASN A 87 -8.49 -1.60 -6.23
N VAL A 88 -8.11 -0.75 -7.19
CA VAL A 88 -9.04 -0.11 -8.13
C VAL A 88 -8.48 -0.11 -9.55
N GLY A 89 -9.38 -0.22 -10.52
CA GLY A 89 -9.04 -0.14 -11.94
C GLY A 89 -8.13 -1.29 -12.37
N THR A 90 -6.87 -0.97 -12.68
CA THR A 90 -5.89 -1.94 -13.19
C THR A 90 -5.25 -2.72 -12.04
N PRO A 91 -5.22 -4.07 -12.07
CA PRO A 91 -4.44 -4.85 -11.11
C PRO A 91 -2.96 -4.46 -11.15
N VAL A 92 -2.31 -4.36 -9.99
CA VAL A 92 -0.90 -3.92 -9.90
C VAL A 92 0.05 -4.82 -10.72
N LEU A 93 -0.22 -6.13 -10.77
CA LEU A 93 0.56 -7.09 -11.58
C LEU A 93 0.45 -6.83 -13.08
N ASP A 94 -0.66 -6.26 -13.55
CA ASP A 94 -0.82 -5.88 -14.95
C ASP A 94 -0.10 -4.56 -15.23
N ALA A 95 -0.19 -3.59 -14.32
CA ALA A 95 0.51 -2.31 -14.44
C ALA A 95 2.04 -2.48 -14.53
N ILE A 96 2.65 -3.35 -13.70
CA ILE A 96 4.09 -3.63 -13.80
C ILE A 96 4.47 -4.45 -15.04
N ARG A 97 3.49 -5.09 -15.69
CA ARG A 97 3.71 -5.90 -16.90
C ARG A 97 3.62 -5.10 -18.18
N ASP A 98 3.14 -3.86 -18.12
CA ASP A 98 2.96 -3.00 -19.28
C ASP A 98 4.23 -2.93 -20.17
N PRO A 99 4.09 -3.21 -21.47
CA PRO A 99 5.23 -3.28 -22.38
C PRO A 99 5.91 -1.93 -22.61
N GLU A 100 5.21 -0.82 -22.40
CA GLU A 100 5.74 0.55 -22.48
C GLU A 100 6.20 1.03 -21.10
N GLY A 101 5.55 0.56 -20.03
CA GLY A 101 5.93 0.83 -18.64
C GLY A 101 5.37 2.17 -18.14
N PHE A 102 5.74 2.57 -16.93
CA PHE A 102 5.26 3.82 -16.32
C PHE A 102 6.41 4.55 -15.62
N ASP A 103 6.32 5.86 -15.52
CA ASP A 103 7.17 6.66 -14.65
C ASP A 103 6.75 6.53 -13.19
N VAL A 104 5.44 6.51 -12.94
CA VAL A 104 4.84 6.44 -11.61
C VAL A 104 3.61 5.55 -11.61
N LEU A 105 3.50 4.68 -10.62
CA LEU A 105 2.27 3.96 -10.30
C LEU A 105 1.61 4.64 -9.09
N ALA A 106 0.37 5.08 -9.23
CA ALA A 106 -0.45 5.55 -8.13
C ALA A 106 -1.26 4.37 -7.60
N LEU A 107 -0.95 3.88 -6.41
CA LEU A 107 -1.56 2.67 -5.86
C LEU A 107 -2.61 3.01 -4.81
N GLU A 108 -3.84 2.57 -5.07
CA GLU A 108 -4.83 2.38 -4.01
C GLU A 108 -4.61 1.02 -3.36
N LEU A 109 -4.41 1.00 -2.03
CA LEU A 109 -4.18 -0.23 -1.28
C LEU A 109 -5.28 -0.45 -0.23
N SER A 110 -5.83 -1.66 -0.18
CA SER A 110 -6.73 -2.09 0.90
C SER A 110 -5.94 -2.51 2.15
N SER A 111 -6.60 -2.55 3.31
CA SER A 111 -5.99 -3.08 4.54
C SER A 111 -5.65 -4.57 4.42
N PHE A 112 -6.45 -5.32 3.65
CA PHE A 112 -6.22 -6.73 3.37
C PHE A 112 -4.95 -6.98 2.56
N GLN A 113 -4.71 -6.19 1.52
CA GLN A 113 -3.46 -6.26 0.75
C GLN A 113 -2.26 -5.90 1.61
N LEU A 114 -2.37 -4.81 2.39
CA LEU A 114 -1.29 -4.37 3.26
C LEU A 114 -0.97 -5.35 4.38
N HIS A 115 -1.94 -6.14 4.86
CA HIS A 115 -1.70 -7.17 5.86
C HIS A 115 -0.58 -8.14 5.44
N TRP A 116 -0.61 -8.60 4.18
CA TRP A 116 0.36 -9.54 3.58
C TRP A 116 1.44 -8.84 2.74
N THR A 117 1.71 -7.56 3.01
CA THR A 117 2.77 -6.79 2.35
C THR A 117 3.84 -6.41 3.38
N HIS A 118 5.12 -6.59 3.01
CA HIS A 118 6.24 -6.51 3.94
C HIS A 118 7.43 -5.71 3.39
N GLY A 119 7.71 -5.79 2.09
CA GLY A 119 8.90 -5.24 1.47
C GLY A 119 8.72 -3.87 0.81
N LEU A 120 7.54 -3.27 0.90
CA LEU A 120 7.21 -2.02 0.22
C LEU A 120 8.16 -0.89 0.64
N ALA A 121 8.58 -0.05 -0.33
CA ALA A 121 9.36 1.17 -0.08
C ALA A 121 8.93 2.28 -1.05
N PRO A 122 7.72 2.85 -0.87
CA PRO A 122 7.15 3.76 -1.84
C PRO A 122 7.90 5.11 -1.88
N ALA A 123 7.78 5.83 -2.99
CA ALA A 123 8.27 7.20 -3.08
C ALA A 123 7.54 8.09 -2.06
N SER A 124 6.21 7.99 -2.05
CA SER A 124 5.33 8.68 -1.12
C SER A 124 4.19 7.76 -0.71
N SER A 125 3.67 7.97 0.49
CA SER A 125 2.62 7.12 1.05
C SER A 125 1.60 7.96 1.82
N ALA A 126 0.34 7.52 1.88
CA ALA A 126 -0.71 8.24 2.60
C ALA A 126 -1.72 7.33 3.30
N VAL A 127 -2.18 7.74 4.49
CA VAL A 127 -3.40 7.24 5.12
C VAL A 127 -4.40 8.39 5.20
N LEU A 128 -5.50 8.31 4.45
CA LEU A 128 -6.46 9.40 4.28
C LEU A 128 -7.38 9.59 5.51
N ASN A 129 -7.80 8.48 6.12
CA ASN A 129 -8.71 8.43 7.26
C ASN A 129 -8.83 6.98 7.76
N LEU A 130 -9.23 6.84 9.01
CA LEU A 130 -9.55 5.60 9.69
C LEU A 130 -10.92 5.73 10.37
N ALA A 131 -11.88 4.93 9.90
CA ALA A 131 -13.16 4.72 10.55
C ALA A 131 -13.39 3.22 10.75
N GLU A 132 -14.24 2.86 11.72
CA GLU A 132 -14.54 1.48 12.05
C GLU A 132 -15.15 0.76 10.83
N ASP A 133 -14.38 -0.16 10.27
CA ASP A 133 -14.70 -0.91 9.06
C ASP A 133 -13.86 -2.19 9.05
N HIS A 134 -14.41 -3.31 8.57
CA HIS A 134 -13.73 -4.61 8.48
C HIS A 134 -13.06 -5.14 9.77
N VAL A 135 -13.54 -4.71 10.94
CA VAL A 135 -13.04 -5.18 12.25
C VAL A 135 -13.19 -6.68 12.40
N ASP A 136 -14.20 -7.28 11.78
CA ASP A 136 -14.43 -8.71 11.78
C ASP A 136 -13.25 -9.48 11.17
N TRP A 137 -12.60 -8.94 10.14
CA TRP A 137 -11.47 -9.55 9.46
C TRP A 137 -10.15 -9.35 10.21
N HIS A 138 -9.92 -8.16 10.75
CA HIS A 138 -8.68 -7.81 11.45
C HIS A 138 -8.68 -8.16 12.93
N GLY A 139 -9.85 -8.45 13.51
CA GLY A 139 -10.03 -8.78 14.92
C GLY A 139 -10.19 -7.57 15.85
N SER A 140 -9.59 -6.42 15.51
CA SER A 140 -9.77 -5.16 16.24
C SER A 140 -9.55 -3.94 15.35
N MET A 141 -9.99 -2.77 15.81
CA MET A 141 -9.71 -1.50 15.14
C MET A 141 -8.21 -1.16 15.14
N ASP A 142 -7.48 -1.55 16.19
CA ASP A 142 -6.04 -1.34 16.29
C ASP A 142 -5.28 -2.17 15.24
N GLU A 143 -5.66 -3.43 15.03
CA GLU A 143 -5.08 -4.28 13.99
C GLU A 143 -5.42 -3.79 12.58
N TYR A 144 -6.64 -3.29 12.38
CA TYR A 144 -7.05 -2.64 11.12
C TYR A 144 -6.21 -1.40 10.82
N ALA A 145 -6.02 -0.53 11.81
CA ALA A 145 -5.20 0.66 11.70
C ALA A 145 -3.73 0.29 11.45
N ALA A 146 -3.18 -0.67 12.20
CA ALA A 146 -1.82 -1.16 12.04
C ALA A 146 -1.58 -1.74 10.63
N ALA A 147 -2.54 -2.52 10.11
CA ALA A 147 -2.48 -3.05 8.75
C ALA A 147 -2.40 -1.91 7.72
N LYS A 148 -3.20 -0.85 7.86
CA LYS A 148 -3.11 0.33 6.98
C LYS A 148 -1.82 1.11 7.15
N GLY A 149 -1.32 1.23 8.39
CA GLY A 149 -0.06 1.91 8.71
C GLY A 149 1.15 1.32 8.01
N LYS A 150 1.13 0.03 7.64
CA LYS A 150 2.18 -0.61 6.84
C LYS A 150 2.44 0.11 5.50
N VAL A 151 1.50 0.92 4.99
CA VAL A 151 1.73 1.73 3.79
C VAL A 151 2.90 2.71 3.93
N TYR A 152 3.21 3.14 5.15
CA TYR A 152 4.31 4.07 5.44
C TYR A 152 5.69 3.40 5.52
N ALA A 153 5.76 2.06 5.53
CA ALA A 153 7.01 1.34 5.72
C ALA A 153 8.01 1.67 4.60
N ASN A 154 9.24 2.01 4.99
CA ASN A 154 10.36 2.36 4.10
C ASN A 154 10.04 3.47 3.08
N THR A 155 9.07 4.34 3.37
CA THR A 155 8.77 5.48 2.50
C THR A 155 9.98 6.38 2.36
N ARG A 156 10.22 6.84 1.13
CA ARG A 156 11.47 7.53 0.77
C ARG A 156 11.40 9.04 0.89
N VAL A 157 10.32 9.66 0.42
CA VAL A 157 10.23 11.12 0.27
C VAL A 157 9.28 11.73 1.28
N ALA A 158 8.03 11.24 1.32
CA ALA A 158 7.02 11.81 2.21
C ALA A 158 5.93 10.83 2.63
N CYS A 159 5.55 10.90 3.89
CA CYS A 159 4.36 10.30 4.46
C CYS A 159 3.30 11.38 4.67
N VAL A 160 2.13 11.21 4.06
CA VAL A 160 1.01 12.15 4.13
C VAL A 160 -0.08 11.62 5.04
N PHE A 161 -0.51 12.43 6.02
CA PHE A 161 -1.50 12.01 7.02
C PHE A 161 -2.54 13.10 7.26
N ASN A 162 -3.72 12.69 7.75
CA ASN A 162 -4.82 13.60 8.04
C ASN A 162 -4.69 14.14 9.46
N GLU A 163 -4.44 15.45 9.60
CA GLU A 163 -4.25 16.05 10.92
C GLU A 163 -5.49 16.01 11.80
N GLN A 164 -6.67 15.93 11.18
CA GLN A 164 -7.95 15.89 11.86
C GLN A 164 -8.34 14.47 12.28
N ASP A 165 -7.56 13.46 11.90
CA ASP A 165 -7.70 12.06 12.33
C ASP A 165 -6.49 11.65 13.19
N PRO A 166 -6.63 11.63 14.53
CA PRO A 166 -5.54 11.31 15.45
C PRO A 166 -4.90 9.94 15.23
N LEU A 167 -5.65 8.97 14.70
CA LEU A 167 -5.10 7.64 14.41
C LEU A 167 -4.12 7.71 13.25
N THR A 168 -4.39 8.50 12.22
CA THR A 168 -3.44 8.65 11.09
C THR A 168 -2.15 9.35 11.51
N ARG A 169 -2.23 10.32 12.43
CA ARG A 169 -1.07 10.95 13.07
C ARG A 169 -0.25 9.92 13.86
N THR A 170 -0.93 9.11 14.68
CA THR A 170 -0.27 8.04 15.45
C THR A 170 0.44 7.04 14.54
N LEU A 171 -0.15 6.69 13.39
CA LEU A 171 0.45 5.77 12.43
C LEU A 171 1.74 6.33 11.81
N VAL A 172 1.76 7.61 11.40
CA VAL A 172 2.96 8.21 10.80
C VAL A 172 4.07 8.42 11.84
N GLU A 173 3.74 8.75 13.08
CA GLU A 173 4.71 8.88 14.19
C GLU A 173 5.41 7.56 14.51
N ARG A 174 4.73 6.43 14.29
CA ARG A 174 5.26 5.08 14.52
C ARG A 174 5.89 4.45 13.28
N ALA A 175 5.85 5.12 12.14
CA ALA A 175 6.32 4.56 10.88
C ALA A 175 7.86 4.48 10.86
N ASP A 176 8.37 3.31 10.45
CA ASP A 176 9.77 3.16 10.10
C ASP A 176 9.97 3.56 8.63
N VAL A 177 10.62 4.70 8.41
CA VAL A 177 10.77 5.35 7.10
C VAL A 177 12.25 5.52 6.77
N GLN A 178 12.56 5.83 5.50
CA GLN A 178 13.94 6.14 5.15
C GLN A 178 14.37 7.51 5.70
N GLU A 179 15.65 7.64 6.00
CA GLU A 179 16.24 8.90 6.47
C GLU A 179 15.94 10.04 5.48
N GLY A 180 15.48 11.17 6.01
CA GLY A 180 15.07 12.33 5.22
C GLY A 180 13.62 12.31 4.73
N CYS A 181 12.86 11.24 4.98
CA CYS A 181 11.43 11.20 4.71
C CYS A 181 10.68 12.21 5.58
N ARG A 182 9.80 13.01 4.95
CA ARG A 182 9.02 14.07 5.63
C ARG A 182 7.64 13.57 6.04
N ALA A 183 7.19 13.94 7.23
CA ALA A 183 5.76 13.85 7.57
C ALA A 183 5.06 15.13 7.11
N ILE A 184 4.02 14.99 6.29
CA ILE A 184 3.25 16.12 5.73
C ILE A 184 1.78 15.94 6.14
N GLY A 185 1.31 16.82 7.03
CA GLY A 185 -0.09 16.84 7.42
C GLY A 185 -0.95 17.55 6.38
N PHE A 186 -2.21 17.13 6.26
CA PHE A 186 -3.26 17.92 5.61
C PHE A 186 -4.43 18.13 6.56
N THR A 187 -5.07 19.29 6.45
CA THR A 187 -6.26 19.67 7.21
C THR A 187 -7.19 20.50 6.32
N THR A 188 -8.48 20.57 6.69
CA THR A 188 -9.41 21.55 6.12
C THR A 188 -9.40 22.88 6.86
N ASP A 189 -8.68 22.98 7.97
CA ASP A 189 -8.56 24.19 8.76
C ASP A 189 -7.62 25.21 8.09
N THR A 190 -7.75 26.48 8.46
CA THR A 190 -6.84 27.53 7.99
C THR A 190 -5.43 27.23 8.47
N PRO A 191 -4.39 27.27 7.61
CA PRO A 191 -3.00 27.06 8.03
C PRO A 191 -2.62 28.01 9.16
N GLY A 192 -2.04 27.47 10.22
CA GLY A 192 -1.47 28.24 11.31
C GLY A 192 -0.25 29.03 10.83
N LEU A 193 0.13 30.05 11.60
CA LEU A 193 1.28 30.92 11.30
C LEU A 193 2.63 30.17 11.18
N SER A 194 2.69 28.90 11.61
CA SER A 194 3.91 28.08 11.64
C SER A 194 3.82 26.82 10.78
N ASP A 195 2.78 26.67 9.95
CA ASP A 195 2.52 25.44 9.18
C ASP A 195 3.07 25.50 7.73
N ILE A 196 3.95 26.46 7.41
CA ILE A 196 4.47 26.74 6.05
C ILE A 196 6.00 26.59 5.98
#